data_AF-A0A6J1W121-F1
#
_entry.id   AF-A0A6J1W121-F1
#
_cell.length_a   1.000
_cell.length_b   1.000
_cell.length_c   1.000
_cell.angle_alpha   90.00
_cell.angle_beta   90.00
_cell.angle_gamma   90.00
#
_symmetry.space_group_name_H-M   'P 1'
#
loop_
_entity.id
_entity.type
_entity.pdbx_description
1 polymer ?
#
loop_
_entity_poly.entity_id
_entity_poly.type
_entity_poly.pdbx_seq_one_letter_code
_entity_poly.pdbx_strand_id
1 'polypeptide(L)'
;MATPAAASGPALFASPLGQSARWRLEIGPLIVSFSQVPTLQQIQEKNPAVESGGRYRPSNCEPRSRTAIIIPHRNRETHLRHLLYYLHPFLQRQQLHYGIYIVHQAGNATFNRAKLLNVGVKEALKDEEWNCLFLHDVDLIPENDHNLYVCDQWNPRHVSVAMNKFKYKLPYYQYFGGVSALTPDQYMKINGFPNQYWGWGGEDDDISMRVRFRGMKILRPPVSVGHYKMVKHQGDQGNEQNPHRFDLLIRTYRSWSQDGMNSLSYKLLSKELLPLYTNITADIGTNPQATKIGKGFLSDFGGRDFPRDSNRDFRQEMLRKTPFAKLSQAMGWKDPPPETDKKGEKPTPISENPKPSPGAEKRWKGSAASTNKVEATLETFSDTVASPEVPKRVLKESEKETVQPVRGFSSPPSSSGHAAPSSALRPDSTNRTGARTAD
;
A
#
# COMPACT_ATOMS: atom_id res chain seq x y z
N MET A 1 -67.83 5.12 44.16
CA MET A 1 -66.57 5.50 43.49
C MET A 1 -65.45 4.66 44.06
N ALA A 2 -64.99 3.65 43.32
CA ALA A 2 -63.70 2.98 43.50
C ALA A 2 -63.52 2.06 42.28
N THR A 3 -62.61 2.42 41.39
CA THR A 3 -62.17 1.62 40.24
C THR A 3 -61.10 0.61 40.70
N PRO A 4 -61.10 -0.64 40.19
CA PRO A 4 -59.97 -1.54 40.38
C PRO A 4 -58.94 -1.36 39.24
N ALA A 5 -57.67 -1.47 39.63
CA ALA A 5 -56.50 -1.39 38.76
C ALA A 5 -56.40 -2.61 37.84
N ALA A 6 -56.12 -2.38 36.55
CA ALA A 6 -55.77 -3.41 35.59
C ALA A 6 -54.25 -3.63 35.59
N ALA A 7 -53.82 -4.88 35.77
CA ALA A 7 -52.44 -5.31 35.71
C ALA A 7 -51.95 -5.36 34.24
N SER A 8 -50.90 -4.62 33.91
CA SER A 8 -50.17 -4.73 32.66
C SER A 8 -49.08 -5.82 32.79
N GLY A 9 -49.20 -6.89 32.00
CA GLY A 9 -48.17 -7.93 31.88
C GLY A 9 -46.88 -7.42 31.21
N PRO A 10 -45.74 -8.10 31.39
CA PRO A 10 -44.48 -7.63 30.86
C PRO A 10 -44.44 -7.83 29.33
N ALA A 11 -44.05 -6.78 28.62
CA ALA A 11 -43.72 -6.84 27.22
C ALA A 11 -42.55 -7.82 27.01
N LEU A 12 -42.76 -8.81 26.15
CA LEU A 12 -41.71 -9.68 25.63
C LEU A 12 -40.71 -8.80 24.88
N PHE A 13 -39.56 -8.53 25.51
CA PHE A 13 -38.40 -7.97 24.84
C PHE A 13 -37.98 -8.95 23.75
N ALA A 14 -38.18 -8.56 22.49
CA ALA A 14 -37.53 -9.21 21.37
C ALA A 14 -36.01 -9.07 21.56
N SER A 15 -35.33 -10.20 21.77
CA SER A 15 -33.88 -10.27 21.81
C SER A 15 -33.29 -9.61 20.56
N PRO A 16 -32.20 -8.82 20.68
CA PRO A 16 -31.51 -8.33 19.50
C PRO A 16 -31.04 -9.55 18.71
N LEU A 17 -31.26 -9.51 17.39
CA LEU A 17 -30.76 -10.47 16.42
C LEU A 17 -29.40 -11.00 16.87
N GLY A 18 -29.39 -12.29 17.19
CA GLY A 18 -28.22 -12.96 17.73
C GLY A 18 -27.00 -12.65 16.88
N GLN A 19 -25.85 -12.51 17.54
CA GLN A 19 -24.54 -12.52 16.92
C GLN A 19 -24.40 -13.85 16.16
N SER A 20 -24.94 -13.90 14.94
CA SER A 20 -24.77 -15.02 14.02
C SER A 20 -23.28 -15.23 13.89
N ALA A 21 -22.83 -16.46 14.15
CA ALA A 21 -21.45 -16.86 13.99
C ALA A 21 -20.90 -16.25 12.69
N ARG A 22 -19.85 -15.42 12.82
CA ARG A 22 -19.12 -14.89 11.68
C ARG A 22 -18.52 -16.06 10.94
N TRP A 23 -19.19 -16.55 9.90
CA TRP A 23 -18.61 -17.51 8.98
C TRP A 23 -17.35 -16.86 8.40
N ARG A 24 -16.18 -17.41 8.71
CA ARG A 24 -14.92 -16.98 8.10
C ARG A 24 -14.94 -17.43 6.65
N LEU A 25 -14.97 -16.48 5.71
CA LEU A 25 -14.92 -16.75 4.27
C LEU A 25 -13.49 -16.65 3.73
N GLU A 26 -12.54 -16.21 4.56
CA GLU A 26 -11.12 -16.15 4.25
C GLU A 26 -10.59 -17.57 3.96
N ILE A 27 -9.80 -17.73 2.89
CA ILE A 27 -9.24 -19.02 2.45
C ILE A 27 -7.74 -19.15 2.72
N GLY A 28 -7.09 -18.08 3.16
CA GLY A 28 -5.66 -18.01 3.43
C GLY A 28 -4.85 -17.67 2.18
N PRO A 29 -3.76 -18.43 1.90
CA PRO A 29 -2.85 -18.14 0.78
C PRO A 29 -3.54 -18.12 -0.59
N LEU A 30 -3.13 -17.16 -1.44
CA LEU A 30 -3.65 -16.94 -2.78
C LEU A 30 -2.53 -17.08 -3.81
N ILE A 31 -2.82 -17.77 -4.92
CA ILE A 31 -1.92 -17.82 -6.07
C ILE A 31 -2.14 -16.55 -6.91
N VAL A 32 -1.14 -15.67 -6.93
CA VAL A 32 -1.17 -14.47 -7.76
C VAL A 32 -0.33 -14.68 -9.02
N SER A 33 -0.98 -14.58 -10.18
CA SER A 33 -0.34 -14.61 -11.51
C SER A 33 -0.62 -13.33 -12.30
N PHE A 34 0.37 -12.93 -13.10
CA PHE A 34 0.31 -11.79 -14.02
C PHE A 34 0.46 -12.21 -15.49
N SER A 35 0.27 -13.50 -15.79
CA SER A 35 0.41 -14.02 -17.15
C SER A 35 -0.66 -13.52 -18.12
N GLN A 36 -1.84 -13.19 -17.62
CA GLN A 36 -2.98 -12.71 -18.42
C GLN A 36 -3.55 -11.45 -17.78
N VAL A 37 -3.69 -10.38 -18.57
CA VAL A 37 -4.24 -9.12 -18.07
C VAL A 37 -5.77 -9.14 -18.24
N PRO A 38 -6.54 -9.17 -17.14
CA PRO A 38 -7.99 -9.30 -17.19
C PRO A 38 -8.63 -8.03 -17.77
N THR A 39 -9.74 -8.15 -18.51
CA THR A 39 -10.52 -6.98 -18.96
C THR A 39 -11.40 -6.45 -17.82
N LEU A 40 -11.81 -5.19 -17.87
CA LEU A 40 -12.73 -4.63 -16.86
C LEU A 40 -14.07 -5.37 -16.85
N GLN A 41 -14.58 -5.77 -18.03
CA GLN A 41 -15.79 -6.57 -18.16
C GLN A 41 -15.67 -7.91 -17.43
N GLN A 42 -14.57 -8.65 -17.63
CA GLN A 42 -14.33 -9.92 -16.94
C GLN A 42 -14.29 -9.74 -15.41
N ILE A 43 -13.72 -8.63 -14.93
CA ILE A 43 -13.67 -8.33 -13.49
C ILE A 43 -15.07 -8.03 -12.97
N GLN A 44 -15.87 -7.27 -13.70
CA GLN A 44 -17.26 -6.95 -13.33
C GLN A 44 -18.13 -8.21 -13.30
N GLU A 45 -18.06 -9.05 -14.33
CA GLU A 45 -18.80 -10.33 -14.39
C GLU A 45 -18.43 -11.26 -13.22
N LYS A 46 -17.17 -11.27 -12.79
CA LYS A 46 -16.70 -12.03 -11.62
C LYS A 46 -17.21 -11.48 -10.28
N ASN A 47 -17.63 -10.22 -10.23
CA ASN A 47 -18.00 -9.52 -9.00
C ASN A 47 -19.40 -8.87 -9.11
N PRO A 48 -20.48 -9.65 -9.29
CA PRO A 48 -21.82 -9.12 -9.53
C PRO A 48 -22.40 -8.36 -8.33
N ALA A 49 -21.86 -8.55 -7.13
CA ALA A 49 -22.28 -7.84 -5.92
C ALA A 49 -21.61 -6.46 -5.75
N VAL A 50 -20.66 -6.10 -6.62
CA VAL A 50 -20.02 -4.79 -6.59
C VAL A 50 -20.90 -3.78 -7.33
N GLU A 51 -21.26 -2.72 -6.63
CA GLU A 51 -22.07 -1.62 -7.11
C GLU A 51 -21.21 -0.50 -7.72
N SER A 52 -21.87 0.42 -8.42
CA SER A 52 -21.22 1.59 -9.02
C SER A 52 -20.38 2.38 -8.02
N GLY A 53 -19.22 2.87 -8.47
CA GLY A 53 -18.19 3.44 -7.62
C GLY A 53 -17.27 2.40 -6.98
N GLY A 54 -17.38 1.12 -7.34
CA GLY A 54 -16.62 0.03 -6.73
C GLY A 54 -16.98 -0.20 -5.28
N ARG A 55 -18.27 -0.12 -4.98
CA ARG A 55 -18.83 -0.21 -3.62
C ARG A 55 -19.34 -1.61 -3.36
N TYR A 56 -19.22 -2.07 -2.12
CA TYR A 56 -19.75 -3.35 -1.69
C TYR A 56 -20.03 -3.33 -0.19
N ARG A 57 -21.17 -3.87 0.22
CA ARG A 57 -21.52 -4.16 1.61
C ARG A 57 -22.06 -5.59 1.71
N PRO A 58 -21.68 -6.39 2.72
CA PRO A 58 -22.28 -7.70 2.92
C PRO A 58 -23.78 -7.57 3.23
N SER A 59 -24.61 -8.38 2.55
CA SER A 59 -26.07 -8.34 2.68
C SER A 59 -26.61 -9.15 3.86
N ASN A 60 -25.80 -10.08 4.40
CA ASN A 60 -26.23 -11.07 5.39
C ASN A 60 -25.59 -10.89 6.77
N CYS A 61 -24.78 -9.85 6.98
CA CYS A 61 -24.17 -9.55 8.26
C CYS A 61 -23.76 -8.08 8.39
N GLU A 62 -23.51 -7.62 9.62
CA GLU A 62 -22.83 -6.34 9.81
C GLU A 62 -21.36 -6.41 9.32
N PRO A 63 -20.89 -5.39 8.57
CA PRO A 63 -19.55 -5.38 8.03
C PRO A 63 -18.51 -5.30 9.16
N ARG A 64 -17.35 -5.93 8.94
CA ARG A 64 -16.24 -5.89 9.92
C ARG A 64 -15.63 -4.49 10.08
N SER A 65 -15.64 -3.72 9.01
CA SER A 65 -15.07 -2.37 8.92
C SER A 65 -15.70 -1.65 7.71
N ARG A 66 -15.70 -0.31 7.78
CA ARG A 66 -16.02 0.59 6.67
C ARG A 66 -14.70 1.13 6.12
N THR A 67 -14.19 0.49 5.08
CA THR A 67 -12.83 0.73 4.57
C THR A 67 -12.84 1.43 3.22
N ALA A 68 -12.27 2.63 3.14
CA ALA A 68 -11.91 3.26 1.86
C ALA A 68 -10.54 2.78 1.41
N ILE A 69 -10.41 2.30 0.18
CA ILE A 69 -9.14 1.95 -0.45
C ILE A 69 -8.78 3.06 -1.42
N ILE A 70 -7.69 3.77 -1.14
CA ILE A 70 -7.22 4.93 -1.91
C ILE A 70 -5.94 4.57 -2.64
N ILE A 71 -5.98 4.66 -3.97
CA ILE A 71 -4.90 4.23 -4.85
C ILE A 71 -4.47 5.42 -5.73
N PRO A 72 -3.23 5.93 -5.58
CA PRO A 72 -2.69 6.96 -6.45
C PRO A 72 -2.33 6.32 -7.81
N HIS A 73 -2.68 6.98 -8.90
CA HIS A 73 -2.61 6.38 -10.23
C HIS A 73 -2.20 7.39 -11.32
N ARG A 74 -1.39 6.91 -12.28
CA ARG A 74 -1.20 7.52 -13.60
C ARG A 74 -0.56 6.52 -14.54
N ASN A 75 -1.10 6.32 -15.75
CA ASN A 75 -0.52 5.50 -16.83
C ASN A 75 -0.18 4.06 -16.39
N ARG A 76 -1.09 3.43 -15.64
CA ARG A 76 -0.92 2.10 -15.01
C ARG A 76 -2.16 1.23 -15.16
N GLU A 77 -2.83 1.31 -16.31
CA GLU A 77 -4.14 0.69 -16.54
C GLU A 77 -4.06 -0.84 -16.47
N THR A 78 -2.97 -1.45 -16.93
CA THR A 78 -2.74 -2.90 -16.81
C THR A 78 -2.58 -3.35 -15.36
N HIS A 79 -1.86 -2.57 -14.55
CA HIS A 79 -1.67 -2.85 -13.12
C HIS A 79 -2.97 -2.70 -12.36
N LEU A 80 -3.73 -1.65 -12.65
CA LEU A 80 -5.04 -1.41 -12.06
C LEU A 80 -5.99 -2.59 -12.32
N ARG A 81 -6.01 -3.13 -13.55
CA ARG A 81 -6.83 -4.30 -13.88
C ARG A 81 -6.41 -5.54 -13.09
N HIS A 82 -5.12 -5.79 -12.94
CA HIS A 82 -4.65 -6.86 -12.04
C HIS A 82 -5.10 -6.62 -10.60
N LEU A 83 -4.96 -5.39 -10.10
CA LEU A 83 -5.36 -5.04 -8.75
C LEU A 83 -6.84 -5.30 -8.51
N LEU A 84 -7.72 -4.74 -9.33
CA LEU A 84 -9.17 -4.90 -9.19
C LEU A 84 -9.58 -6.39 -9.27
N TYR A 85 -8.97 -7.14 -10.18
CA TYR A 85 -9.25 -8.58 -10.35
C TYR A 85 -9.01 -9.41 -9.09
N TYR A 86 -7.93 -9.14 -8.37
CA TYR A 86 -7.60 -9.84 -7.13
C TYR A 86 -8.26 -9.21 -5.90
N LEU A 87 -8.35 -7.89 -5.86
CA LEU A 87 -8.73 -7.15 -4.67
C LEU A 87 -10.25 -7.21 -4.39
N HIS A 88 -11.12 -7.15 -5.42
CA HIS A 88 -12.56 -7.22 -5.17
C HIS A 88 -12.98 -8.52 -4.47
N PRO A 89 -12.65 -9.73 -4.96
CA PRO A 89 -12.98 -10.96 -4.25
C PRO A 89 -12.31 -11.05 -2.88
N PHE A 90 -11.08 -10.54 -2.76
CA PHE A 90 -10.33 -10.51 -1.50
C PHE A 90 -11.07 -9.73 -0.41
N LEU A 91 -11.52 -8.50 -0.72
CA LEU A 91 -12.24 -7.64 0.22
C LEU A 91 -13.64 -8.16 0.55
N GLN A 92 -14.33 -8.76 -0.42
CA GLN A 92 -15.64 -9.38 -0.21
C GLN A 92 -15.57 -10.56 0.77
N ARG A 93 -14.56 -11.44 0.66
CA ARG A 93 -14.36 -12.55 1.62
C ARG A 93 -14.05 -12.05 3.03
N GLN A 94 -13.49 -10.86 3.17
CA GLN A 94 -13.28 -10.23 4.48
C GLN A 94 -14.54 -9.56 5.05
N GLN A 95 -15.68 -9.62 4.36
CA GLN A 95 -16.97 -9.07 4.79
C GLN A 95 -16.86 -7.58 5.18
N LEU A 96 -16.18 -6.81 4.34
CA LEU A 96 -16.00 -5.37 4.52
C LEU A 96 -17.15 -4.59 3.86
N HIS A 97 -17.53 -3.46 4.45
CA HIS A 97 -18.15 -2.39 3.68
C HIS A 97 -17.00 -1.57 3.09
N TYR A 98 -16.85 -1.55 1.77
CA TYR A 98 -15.70 -0.88 1.17
C TYR A 98 -16.05 -0.05 -0.06
N GLY A 99 -15.15 0.88 -0.38
CA GLY A 99 -15.12 1.63 -1.63
C GLY A 99 -13.70 1.76 -2.15
N ILE A 100 -13.53 1.62 -3.47
CA ILE A 100 -12.23 1.77 -4.14
C ILE A 100 -12.17 3.12 -4.86
N TYR A 101 -11.15 3.91 -4.52
CA TYR A 101 -10.91 5.25 -5.03
C TYR A 101 -9.59 5.27 -5.80
N ILE A 102 -9.68 5.45 -7.12
CA ILE A 102 -8.52 5.62 -8.00
C ILE A 102 -8.30 7.10 -8.19
N VAL A 103 -7.17 7.62 -7.69
CA VAL A 103 -6.83 9.04 -7.74
C VAL A 103 -5.85 9.27 -8.87
N HIS A 104 -6.38 9.67 -10.02
CA HIS A 104 -5.63 9.96 -11.23
C HIS A 104 -4.99 11.35 -11.19
N GLN A 105 -3.67 11.42 -11.38
CA GLN A 105 -2.96 12.68 -11.52
C GLN A 105 -3.11 13.21 -12.95
N ALA A 106 -3.76 14.37 -13.08
CA ALA A 106 -3.89 15.04 -14.36
C ALA A 106 -2.55 15.60 -14.87
N GLY A 107 -2.38 15.55 -16.20
CA GLY A 107 -1.22 16.09 -16.88
C GLY A 107 0.08 15.32 -16.69
N ASN A 108 1.16 15.89 -17.22
CA ASN A 108 2.47 15.22 -17.36
C ASN A 108 3.52 15.70 -16.36
N ALA A 109 3.12 16.43 -15.32
CA ALA A 109 4.03 16.88 -14.26
C ALA A 109 4.65 15.68 -13.51
N THR A 110 5.71 15.89 -12.72
CA THR A 110 6.27 14.82 -11.88
C THR A 110 5.18 14.19 -11.01
N PHE A 111 5.18 12.87 -10.88
CA PHE A 111 4.21 12.13 -10.07
C PHE A 111 4.40 12.46 -8.59
N ASN A 112 3.31 12.58 -7.84
CA ASN A 112 3.37 12.82 -6.40
C ASN A 112 2.39 11.91 -5.67
N ARG A 113 2.91 10.73 -5.30
CA ARG A 113 2.17 9.66 -4.63
C ARG A 113 1.48 10.13 -3.35
N ALA A 114 2.23 10.75 -2.44
CA ALA A 114 1.74 11.16 -1.14
C ALA A 114 0.64 12.24 -1.24
N LYS A 115 0.81 13.22 -2.15
CA LYS A 115 -0.19 14.26 -2.38
C LYS A 115 -1.48 13.70 -2.99
N LEU A 116 -1.40 12.73 -3.91
CA LEU A 116 -2.60 12.05 -4.45
C LEU A 116 -3.33 11.24 -3.38
N LEU A 117 -2.60 10.61 -2.46
CA LEU A 117 -3.22 9.92 -1.32
C LEU A 117 -4.00 10.91 -0.43
N ASN A 118 -3.43 12.09 -0.15
CA ASN A 118 -4.15 13.16 0.57
C ASN A 118 -5.44 13.58 -0.18
N VAL A 119 -5.37 13.76 -1.50
CA VAL A 119 -6.55 14.08 -2.33
C VAL A 119 -7.61 12.98 -2.19
N GLY A 120 -7.22 11.72 -2.36
CA GLY A 120 -8.14 10.60 -2.26
C GLY A 120 -8.79 10.47 -0.89
N VAL A 121 -8.03 10.66 0.20
CA VAL A 121 -8.60 10.69 1.55
C VAL A 121 -9.60 11.82 1.69
N LYS A 122 -9.25 13.04 1.25
CA LYS A 122 -10.14 14.20 1.33
C LYS A 122 -11.44 14.00 0.55
N GLU A 123 -11.38 13.36 -0.62
CA GLU A 123 -12.57 13.09 -1.43
C GLU A 123 -13.39 11.89 -0.94
N ALA A 124 -12.75 10.83 -0.44
CA ALA A 124 -13.43 9.65 0.09
C ALA A 124 -14.23 9.98 1.36
N LEU A 125 -13.68 10.82 2.24
CA LEU A 125 -14.36 11.25 3.47
C LEU A 125 -15.57 12.16 3.24
N LYS A 126 -15.81 12.63 2.00
CA LYS A 126 -17.05 13.34 1.63
C LYS A 126 -18.19 12.38 1.29
N ASP A 127 -17.88 11.15 0.89
CA ASP A 127 -18.89 10.21 0.39
C ASP A 127 -19.46 9.31 1.48
N GLU A 128 -18.66 8.99 2.49
CA GLU A 128 -19.06 8.12 3.60
C GLU A 128 -18.21 8.38 4.84
N GLU A 129 -18.79 8.11 6.00
CA GLU A 129 -18.10 7.98 7.28
C GLU A 129 -17.25 6.70 7.35
N TRP A 130 -16.18 6.66 6.56
CA TRP A 130 -15.19 5.61 6.62
C TRP A 130 -14.55 5.56 8.00
N ASN A 131 -14.39 4.36 8.58
CA ASN A 131 -13.64 4.20 9.84
C ASN A 131 -12.21 3.69 9.59
N CYS A 132 -11.88 3.33 8.35
CA CYS A 132 -10.55 2.90 7.96
C CYS A 132 -10.16 3.39 6.56
N LEU A 133 -8.92 3.87 6.44
CA LEU A 133 -8.31 4.32 5.20
C LEU A 133 -7.16 3.37 4.84
N PHE A 134 -7.26 2.69 3.70
CA PHE A 134 -6.21 1.85 3.14
C PHE A 134 -5.52 2.59 2.00
N LEU A 135 -4.25 2.93 2.18
CA LEU A 135 -3.46 3.71 1.24
C LEU A 135 -2.52 2.77 0.49
N HIS A 136 -2.75 2.61 -0.80
CA HIS A 136 -2.40 1.39 -1.50
C HIS A 136 -1.74 1.66 -2.85
N ASP A 137 -0.56 1.07 -3.09
CA ASP A 137 0.09 1.13 -4.40
C ASP A 137 -0.65 0.27 -5.43
N VAL A 138 -0.79 0.77 -6.66
CA VAL A 138 -1.57 0.08 -7.71
C VAL A 138 -0.99 -1.29 -8.11
N ASP A 139 0.29 -1.52 -7.85
CA ASP A 139 1.05 -2.67 -8.32
C ASP A 139 1.26 -3.75 -7.26
N LEU A 140 0.74 -3.61 -6.04
CA LEU A 140 0.95 -4.56 -4.94
C LEU A 140 -0.27 -5.43 -4.70
N ILE A 141 -0.21 -6.72 -5.03
CA ILE A 141 -1.33 -7.64 -4.80
C ILE A 141 -1.10 -8.46 -3.52
N PRO A 142 -2.04 -8.50 -2.56
CA PRO A 142 -1.91 -9.35 -1.38
C PRO A 142 -1.99 -10.83 -1.74
N GLU A 143 -1.12 -11.66 -1.15
CA GLU A 143 -1.02 -13.10 -1.43
C GLU A 143 -1.67 -13.97 -0.33
N ASN A 144 -2.35 -13.38 0.66
CA ASN A 144 -3.02 -14.12 1.72
C ASN A 144 -4.17 -13.29 2.30
N ASP A 145 -5.41 -13.79 2.23
CA ASP A 145 -6.59 -13.04 2.68
C ASP A 145 -6.87 -13.09 4.19
N HIS A 146 -6.02 -13.78 4.96
CA HIS A 146 -5.87 -13.51 6.39
C HIS A 146 -5.21 -12.15 6.67
N ASN A 147 -4.63 -11.49 5.67
CA ASN A 147 -4.14 -10.12 5.81
C ASN A 147 -5.31 -9.14 5.74
N LEU A 148 -5.94 -8.89 6.88
CA LEU A 148 -7.20 -8.14 6.95
C LEU A 148 -7.05 -6.67 6.57
N TYR A 149 -7.93 -6.19 5.69
CA TYR A 149 -8.05 -4.79 5.26
C TYR A 149 -8.92 -3.97 6.23
N VAL A 150 -8.51 -3.99 7.50
CA VAL A 150 -9.14 -3.27 8.62
C VAL A 150 -8.10 -2.43 9.35
N CYS A 151 -8.50 -1.37 10.02
CA CYS A 151 -7.59 -0.53 10.79
C CYS A 151 -7.48 -1.04 12.23
N ASP A 152 -6.32 -0.79 12.86
CA ASP A 152 -6.22 -0.90 14.32
C ASP A 152 -6.64 0.45 14.92
N GLN A 153 -7.30 0.42 16.07
CA GLN A 153 -7.87 1.62 16.68
C GLN A 153 -6.79 2.58 17.20
N TRP A 154 -5.63 2.07 17.60
CA TRP A 154 -4.61 2.83 18.32
C TRP A 154 -3.40 3.17 17.46
N ASN A 155 -3.06 2.32 16.50
CA ASN A 155 -1.80 2.38 15.78
C ASN A 155 -2.00 2.15 14.27
N PRO A 156 -1.34 2.94 13.40
CA PRO A 156 -1.27 2.66 11.98
C PRO A 156 -0.74 1.26 11.67
N ARG A 157 -1.27 0.64 10.63
CA ARG A 157 -0.85 -0.69 10.15
C ARG A 157 -0.04 -0.58 8.88
N HIS A 158 1.05 -1.33 8.78
CA HIS A 158 1.77 -1.59 7.54
C HIS A 158 1.54 -3.04 7.16
N VAL A 159 0.80 -3.28 6.08
CA VAL A 159 0.32 -4.63 5.74
C VAL A 159 1.18 -5.32 4.67
N SER A 160 1.92 -4.55 3.85
CA SER A 160 2.85 -5.06 2.83
C SER A 160 4.25 -5.33 3.39
N VAL A 161 4.34 -6.20 4.40
CA VAL A 161 5.59 -6.42 5.16
C VAL A 161 6.62 -7.24 4.41
N ALA A 162 6.17 -8.12 3.50
CA ALA A 162 7.01 -9.05 2.75
C ALA A 162 6.64 -8.99 1.27
N MET A 163 7.40 -8.19 0.51
CA MET A 163 7.19 -8.04 -0.93
C MET A 163 8.18 -8.88 -1.74
N ASN A 164 7.72 -9.51 -2.82
CA ASN A 164 8.58 -10.27 -3.74
C ASN A 164 9.81 -9.47 -4.24
N LYS A 165 9.66 -8.17 -4.52
CA LYS A 165 10.74 -7.28 -4.96
C LYS A 165 11.88 -7.16 -3.96
N PHE A 166 11.59 -7.38 -2.68
CA PHE A 166 12.52 -7.39 -1.57
C PHE A 166 12.79 -8.81 -1.05
N LYS A 167 12.58 -9.83 -1.91
CA LYS A 167 12.75 -11.24 -1.57
C LYS A 167 11.97 -11.64 -0.32
N TYR A 168 10.76 -11.08 -0.16
CA TYR A 168 9.86 -11.31 0.97
C TYR A 168 10.46 -10.95 2.33
N LYS A 169 11.42 -10.02 2.37
CA LYS A 169 11.98 -9.45 3.60
C LYS A 169 11.57 -7.98 3.73
N LEU A 170 11.32 -7.54 4.96
CA LEU A 170 11.11 -6.12 5.25
C LEU A 170 12.44 -5.39 5.00
N PRO A 171 12.49 -4.32 4.16
CA PRO A 171 13.75 -3.66 3.81
C PRO A 171 14.52 -3.11 5.02
N TYR A 172 13.78 -2.55 5.98
CA TYR A 172 14.25 -2.06 7.27
C TYR A 172 13.06 -1.77 8.18
N TYR A 173 13.28 -1.69 9.50
CA TYR A 173 12.21 -1.67 10.50
C TYR A 173 11.25 -0.47 10.39
N GLN A 174 11.75 0.68 9.93
CA GLN A 174 10.96 1.91 9.79
C GLN A 174 10.17 1.98 8.48
N TYR A 175 10.34 1.01 7.57
CA TYR A 175 9.70 0.98 6.26
C TYR A 175 8.17 0.99 6.39
N PHE A 176 7.53 1.93 5.71
CA PHE A 176 6.08 2.14 5.72
C PHE A 176 5.49 2.35 4.30
N GLY A 177 6.26 2.02 3.26
CA GLY A 177 5.84 2.12 1.87
C GLY A 177 4.96 0.94 1.42
N GLY A 178 4.41 1.03 0.21
CA GLY A 178 3.53 -0.01 -0.34
C GLY A 178 2.08 0.18 0.07
N VAL A 179 1.62 -0.61 1.04
CA VAL A 179 0.24 -0.63 1.54
C VAL A 179 0.20 -0.43 3.05
N SER A 180 -0.51 0.61 3.46
CA SER A 180 -0.68 0.99 4.87
C SER A 180 -2.13 1.32 5.19
N ALA A 181 -2.48 1.28 6.47
CA ALA A 181 -3.82 1.58 6.94
C ALA A 181 -3.80 2.49 8.16
N LEU A 182 -4.68 3.49 8.16
CA LEU A 182 -4.86 4.45 9.24
C LEU A 182 -6.36 4.69 9.42
N THR A 183 -6.82 4.86 10.65
CA THR A 183 -8.14 5.47 10.86
C THR A 183 -8.11 6.93 10.40
N PRO A 184 -9.25 7.55 10.04
CA PRO A 184 -9.28 8.99 9.73
C PRO A 184 -8.66 9.85 10.84
N ASP A 185 -8.92 9.51 12.11
CA ASP A 185 -8.34 10.22 13.24
C ASP A 185 -6.82 10.10 13.30
N GLN A 186 -6.27 8.89 13.10
CA GLN A 186 -4.83 8.67 13.03
C GLN A 186 -4.20 9.45 11.88
N TYR A 187 -4.88 9.48 10.72
CA TYR A 187 -4.44 10.21 9.55
C TYR A 187 -4.42 11.72 9.80
N MET A 188 -5.46 12.30 10.38
CA MET A 188 -5.50 13.71 10.72
C MET A 188 -4.52 14.07 11.85
N LYS A 189 -4.31 13.16 12.81
CA LYS A 189 -3.33 13.34 13.90
C LYS A 189 -1.91 13.55 13.37
N ILE A 190 -1.55 12.90 12.26
CA ILE A 190 -0.24 13.09 11.60
C ILE A 190 -0.25 14.23 10.57
N ASN A 191 -1.31 15.04 10.48
CA ASN A 191 -1.52 16.04 9.43
C ASN A 191 -1.49 15.40 8.02
N GLY A 192 -1.98 14.17 7.87
CA GLY A 192 -1.84 13.35 6.66
C GLY A 192 -0.40 13.27 6.13
N PHE A 193 -0.28 13.09 4.83
CA PHE A 193 1.00 12.77 4.17
C PHE A 193 1.67 14.03 3.62
N PRO A 194 3.00 14.05 3.41
CA PRO A 194 3.70 15.23 2.88
C PRO A 194 3.30 15.53 1.43
N ASN A 195 3.15 16.80 1.05
CA ASN A 195 2.81 17.19 -0.32
C ASN A 195 4.03 17.51 -1.18
N GLN A 196 5.23 17.59 -0.59
CA GLN A 196 6.43 18.10 -1.26
C GLN A 196 7.29 17.02 -1.96
N TYR A 197 6.94 15.74 -1.83
CA TYR A 197 7.67 14.64 -2.47
C TYR A 197 7.23 14.44 -3.92
N TRP A 198 7.85 15.20 -4.82
CA TRP A 198 7.71 15.07 -6.26
C TRP A 198 8.74 14.07 -6.81
N GLY A 199 8.26 12.96 -7.38
CA GLY A 199 9.08 11.85 -7.86
C GLY A 199 9.25 10.74 -6.83
N TRP A 200 10.14 9.81 -7.11
CA TRP A 200 10.29 8.61 -6.29
C TRP A 200 11.15 8.85 -5.04
N GLY A 201 10.61 8.42 -3.90
CA GLY A 201 11.36 8.04 -2.70
C GLY A 201 11.33 9.03 -1.54
N GLY A 202 11.24 8.49 -0.32
CA GLY A 202 11.45 9.20 0.95
C GLY A 202 10.17 9.71 1.60
N GLU A 203 9.04 9.71 0.88
CA GLU A 203 7.75 10.14 1.43
C GLU A 203 7.21 9.12 2.44
N ASP A 204 7.47 7.83 2.22
CA ASP A 204 7.11 6.72 3.10
C ASP A 204 7.83 6.79 4.46
N ASP A 205 9.09 7.21 4.44
CA ASP A 205 9.86 7.47 5.66
C ASP A 205 9.37 8.70 6.42
N ASP A 206 9.06 9.78 5.71
CA ASP A 206 8.49 10.99 6.30
C ASP A 206 7.19 10.63 7.05
N ILE A 207 6.31 9.85 6.41
CA ILE A 207 5.08 9.34 7.03
C ILE A 207 5.40 8.51 8.29
N SER A 208 6.36 7.57 8.20
CA SER A 208 6.82 6.76 9.34
C SER A 208 7.30 7.63 10.51
N MET A 209 8.04 8.70 10.22
CA MET A 209 8.47 9.69 11.22
C MET A 209 7.28 10.42 11.84
N ARG A 210 6.30 10.87 11.06
CA ARG A 210 5.09 11.53 11.58
C ARG A 210 4.28 10.65 12.52
N VAL A 211 4.09 9.36 12.16
CA VAL A 211 3.42 8.37 13.02
C VAL A 211 4.09 8.32 14.39
N ARG A 212 5.43 8.26 14.39
CA ARG A 212 6.24 8.22 15.61
C ARG A 212 6.23 9.55 16.39
N PHE A 213 6.26 10.69 15.70
CA PHE A 213 6.13 12.02 16.33
C PHE A 213 4.81 12.18 17.09
N ARG A 214 3.76 11.47 16.66
CA ARG A 214 2.46 11.45 17.33
C ARG A 214 2.31 10.33 18.37
N GLY A 215 3.42 9.68 18.74
CA GLY A 215 3.47 8.64 19.76
C GLY A 215 2.80 7.33 19.36
N MET A 216 2.53 7.13 18.06
CA MET A 216 1.93 5.90 17.55
C MET A 216 3.03 4.93 17.09
N LYS A 217 2.72 3.64 17.10
CA LYS A 217 3.58 2.57 16.60
C LYS A 217 3.07 2.09 15.25
N ILE A 218 3.93 1.42 14.49
CA ILE A 218 3.54 0.74 13.25
C ILE A 218 3.28 -0.73 13.58
N LEU A 219 2.03 -1.16 13.44
CA LEU A 219 1.65 -2.57 13.58
C LEU A 219 1.82 -3.29 12.25
N ARG A 220 2.22 -4.56 12.33
CA ARG A 220 2.50 -5.40 11.17
C ARG A 220 1.86 -6.77 11.36
N PRO A 221 1.22 -7.36 10.32
CA PRO A 221 0.86 -8.77 10.37
C PRO A 221 2.13 -9.64 10.44
N PRO A 222 2.01 -10.91 10.85
CA PRO A 222 3.09 -11.89 10.70
C PRO A 222 3.57 -11.95 9.25
N VAL A 223 4.87 -12.21 9.06
CA VAL A 223 5.47 -12.32 7.72
C VAL A 223 4.70 -13.33 6.87
N SER A 224 4.33 -14.50 7.42
CA SER A 224 3.55 -15.54 6.72
C SER A 224 2.19 -15.09 6.17
N VAL A 225 1.67 -13.94 6.63
CA VAL A 225 0.38 -13.39 6.21
C VAL A 225 0.57 -12.13 5.36
N GLY A 226 1.52 -11.26 5.70
CA GLY A 226 1.71 -9.97 5.02
C GLY A 226 2.49 -10.04 3.69
N HIS A 227 2.32 -11.12 2.94
CA HIS A 227 2.95 -11.31 1.62
C HIS A 227 2.24 -10.49 0.55
N TYR A 228 3.02 -9.80 -0.27
CA TYR A 228 2.56 -9.08 -1.45
C TYR A 228 3.41 -9.40 -2.67
N LYS A 229 2.74 -9.54 -3.81
CA LYS A 229 3.38 -9.67 -5.11
C LYS A 229 3.28 -8.36 -5.87
N MET A 230 4.43 -7.76 -6.16
CA MET A 230 4.54 -6.60 -7.02
C MET A 230 4.41 -7.01 -8.49
N VAL A 231 3.52 -6.34 -9.24
CA VAL A 231 3.49 -6.38 -10.70
C VAL A 231 4.78 -5.73 -11.22
N LYS A 232 5.59 -6.49 -11.95
CA LYS A 232 6.89 -5.99 -12.41
C LYS A 232 6.70 -4.84 -13.40
N HIS A 233 7.53 -3.82 -13.26
CA HIS A 233 7.62 -2.73 -14.22
C HIS A 233 9.02 -2.13 -14.26
N GLN A 234 9.32 -1.42 -15.34
CA GLN A 234 10.51 -0.58 -15.45
C GLN A 234 10.27 0.77 -14.74
N GLY A 235 11.32 1.58 -14.54
CA GLY A 235 11.15 2.93 -14.00
C GLY A 235 10.17 3.74 -14.85
N ASP A 236 9.21 4.43 -14.22
CA ASP A 236 8.21 5.21 -14.93
C ASP A 236 8.73 6.61 -15.25
N GLN A 237 8.49 7.06 -16.48
CA GLN A 237 8.72 8.45 -16.87
C GLN A 237 7.83 9.37 -16.01
N GLY A 238 8.42 10.45 -15.50
CA GLY A 238 7.76 11.36 -14.58
C GLY A 238 7.68 10.86 -13.14
N ASN A 239 8.27 9.72 -12.81
CA ASN A 239 8.45 9.24 -11.43
C ASN A 239 9.94 8.94 -11.15
N GLU A 240 10.82 9.75 -11.71
CA GLU A 240 12.26 9.64 -11.50
C GLU A 240 12.60 9.82 -10.02
N GLN A 241 13.73 9.25 -9.61
CA GLN A 241 14.21 9.39 -8.24
C GLN A 241 14.37 10.87 -7.88
N ASN A 242 13.71 11.30 -6.80
CA ASN A 242 13.80 12.66 -6.33
C ASN A 242 15.20 12.91 -5.75
N PRO A 243 16.01 13.83 -6.31
CA PRO A 243 17.35 14.13 -5.80
C PRO A 243 17.31 14.76 -4.40
N HIS A 244 16.23 15.47 -4.06
CA HIS A 244 16.06 16.18 -2.78
C HIS A 244 15.37 15.33 -1.69
N ARG A 245 15.10 14.04 -1.95
CA ARG A 245 14.36 13.17 -1.02
C ARG A 245 14.93 13.16 0.40
N PHE A 246 16.25 13.29 0.54
CA PHE A 246 16.93 13.32 1.83
C PHE A 246 16.88 14.68 2.51
N ASP A 247 16.99 15.76 1.74
CA ASP A 247 16.80 17.12 2.26
C ASP A 247 15.39 17.29 2.80
N LEU A 248 14.39 16.74 2.09
CA LEU A 248 13.00 16.70 2.54
C LEU A 248 12.87 15.90 3.84
N LEU A 249 13.49 14.72 3.91
CA LEU A 249 13.45 13.87 5.11
C LEU A 249 14.09 14.54 6.34
N ILE A 250 15.19 15.29 6.14
CA ILE A 250 15.80 16.10 7.19
C ILE A 250 14.82 17.16 7.71
N ARG A 251 14.07 17.80 6.79
CA ARG A 251 13.12 18.88 7.11
C ARG A 251 11.89 18.38 7.85
N THR A 252 11.48 17.13 7.65
CA THR A 252 10.31 16.52 8.31
C THR A 252 10.25 16.84 9.80
N TYR A 253 11.37 16.72 10.52
CA TYR A 253 11.43 17.01 11.96
C TYR A 253 10.96 18.43 12.33
N ARG A 254 11.23 19.42 11.48
CA ARG A 254 10.95 20.84 11.74
C ARG A 254 9.62 21.30 11.16
N SER A 255 9.16 20.70 10.05
CA SER A 255 8.09 21.28 9.24
C SER A 255 6.95 20.33 8.87
N TRP A 256 6.90 19.10 9.41
CA TRP A 256 5.81 18.16 9.10
C TRP A 256 4.41 18.74 9.43
N SER A 257 4.31 19.60 10.45
CA SER A 257 3.07 20.28 10.83
C SER A 257 2.62 21.37 9.85
N GLN A 258 3.50 21.80 8.94
CA GLN A 258 3.23 22.84 7.93
C GLN A 258 2.99 22.26 6.53
N ASP A 259 3.41 21.01 6.28
CA ASP A 259 3.19 20.31 5.01
C ASP A 259 2.35 19.05 5.21
N GLY A 260 1.10 19.07 4.76
CA GLY A 260 0.20 17.93 4.91
C GLY A 260 -1.23 18.21 4.47
N MET A 261 -2.21 17.63 5.15
CA MET A 261 -3.63 17.87 4.88
C MET A 261 -4.02 19.33 5.02
N ASN A 262 -3.42 20.05 5.97
CA ASN A 262 -3.66 21.48 6.17
C ASN A 262 -3.16 22.37 5.01
N SER A 263 -2.19 21.92 4.23
CA SER A 263 -1.62 22.66 3.11
C SER A 263 -1.94 22.03 1.75
N LEU A 264 -2.82 21.03 1.72
CA LEU A 264 -3.23 20.33 0.52
C LEU A 264 -3.98 21.27 -0.43
N SER A 265 -3.34 21.56 -1.57
CA SER A 265 -3.92 22.32 -2.68
C SER A 265 -3.96 21.48 -3.96
N TYR A 266 -5.12 21.45 -4.60
CA TYR A 266 -5.43 20.75 -5.85
C TYR A 266 -6.72 21.31 -6.46
N LYS A 267 -6.93 21.04 -7.75
CA LYS A 267 -8.20 21.25 -8.44
C LYS A 267 -8.79 19.89 -8.79
N LEU A 268 -10.01 19.63 -8.32
CA LEU A 268 -10.78 18.46 -8.75
C LEU A 268 -11.28 18.71 -10.17
N LEU A 269 -10.90 17.85 -11.12
CA LEU A 269 -11.30 17.97 -12.52
C LEU A 269 -12.53 17.12 -12.83
N SER A 270 -12.55 15.87 -12.35
CA SER A 270 -13.72 14.99 -12.45
C SER A 270 -13.77 13.99 -11.30
N LYS A 271 -14.98 13.52 -11.01
CA LYS A 271 -15.26 12.41 -10.10
C LYS A 271 -16.36 11.55 -10.71
N GLU A 272 -16.03 10.32 -11.07
CA GLU A 272 -16.91 9.42 -11.82
C GLU A 272 -17.08 8.11 -11.07
N LEU A 273 -18.32 7.66 -10.90
CA LEU A 273 -18.65 6.36 -10.31
C LEU A 273 -18.67 5.33 -11.44
N LEU A 274 -17.57 4.58 -11.59
CA LEU A 274 -17.45 3.50 -12.56
C LEU A 274 -17.85 2.16 -11.92
N PRO A 275 -18.17 1.11 -12.69
CA PRO A 275 -18.69 -0.14 -12.12
C PRO A 275 -17.80 -0.79 -11.06
N LEU A 276 -16.48 -0.61 -11.13
CA LEU A 276 -15.51 -1.28 -10.26
C LEU A 276 -14.76 -0.33 -9.32
N TYR A 277 -14.86 0.98 -9.51
CA TYR A 277 -14.18 1.96 -8.67
C TYR A 277 -14.71 3.37 -8.91
N THR A 278 -14.45 4.26 -7.95
CA THR A 278 -14.63 5.70 -8.13
C THR A 278 -13.36 6.28 -8.72
N ASN A 279 -13.45 6.88 -9.90
CA ASN A 279 -12.35 7.57 -10.57
C ASN A 279 -12.33 9.04 -10.16
N ILE A 280 -11.23 9.51 -9.59
CA ILE A 280 -11.02 10.91 -9.20
C ILE A 280 -9.87 11.45 -10.04
N THR A 281 -10.15 12.41 -10.91
CA THR A 281 -9.11 13.10 -11.68
C THR A 281 -8.80 14.44 -11.02
N ALA A 282 -7.55 14.63 -10.59
CA ALA A 282 -7.11 15.83 -9.89
C ALA A 282 -5.86 16.44 -10.52
N ASP A 283 -5.90 17.76 -10.69
CA ASP A 283 -4.70 18.56 -10.94
C ASP A 283 -4.10 18.99 -9.59
N ILE A 284 -2.90 18.48 -9.30
CA ILE A 284 -2.18 18.73 -8.06
C ILE A 284 -1.06 19.78 -8.21
N GLY A 285 -1.01 20.47 -9.35
CA GLY A 285 0.03 21.42 -9.70
C GLY A 285 1.34 20.76 -10.14
N THR A 286 2.42 21.55 -10.12
CA THR A 286 3.76 21.12 -10.56
C THR A 286 4.78 21.20 -9.43
N ASN A 287 5.92 20.53 -9.61
CA ASN A 287 7.04 20.61 -8.67
C ASN A 287 7.56 22.06 -8.59
N PRO A 288 7.43 22.75 -7.42
CA PRO A 288 7.87 24.15 -7.28
C PRO A 288 9.39 24.34 -7.43
N GLN A 289 10.17 23.26 -7.33
CA GLN A 289 11.63 23.33 -7.53
C GLN A 289 12.03 23.19 -9.01
N ALA A 290 11.17 22.58 -9.85
CA ALA A 290 11.45 22.43 -11.27
C ALA A 290 11.43 23.78 -12.02
N THR A 291 10.64 24.75 -11.56
CA THR A 291 10.57 26.10 -12.15
C THR A 291 11.75 26.99 -11.78
N LYS A 292 12.48 26.69 -10.70
CA LYS A 292 13.65 27.49 -10.26
C LYS A 292 14.91 27.23 -11.09
N ILE A 293 15.02 26.05 -11.69
CA ILE A 293 16.17 25.68 -12.55
C ILE A 293 16.17 26.51 -13.85
N GLY A 294 15.01 27.01 -14.30
CA GLY A 294 14.89 27.81 -15.52
C GLY A 294 15.16 29.32 -15.40
N LYS A 295 15.41 29.87 -14.20
CA LYS A 295 15.51 31.33 -13.99
C LYS A 295 16.71 31.80 -13.16
N GLY A 296 17.70 30.97 -12.86
CA GLY A 296 18.89 31.44 -12.14
C GLY A 296 20.06 30.47 -12.27
N PHE A 297 21.23 31.03 -12.53
CA PHE A 297 22.52 30.38 -12.29
C PHE A 297 22.48 29.74 -10.89
N LEU A 298 22.50 28.41 -10.83
CA LEU A 298 22.64 27.68 -9.57
C LEU A 298 24.04 27.97 -9.03
N SER A 299 24.12 28.74 -7.95
CA SER A 299 25.18 28.49 -6.97
C SER A 299 24.91 27.10 -6.43
N ASP A 300 25.82 26.20 -6.77
CA ASP A 300 25.94 24.84 -6.29
C ASP A 300 25.91 24.83 -4.76
N PHE A 301 24.74 24.60 -4.18
CA PHE A 301 24.63 24.15 -2.80
C PHE A 301 24.81 22.63 -2.77
N GLY A 302 26.03 22.19 -3.08
CA GLY A 302 26.67 20.98 -2.60
C GLY A 302 25.80 19.74 -2.49
N GLY A 303 25.03 19.43 -3.54
CA GLY A 303 24.36 18.15 -3.67
C GLY A 303 25.41 17.08 -3.92
N ARG A 304 25.95 16.48 -2.84
CA ARG A 304 26.86 15.34 -2.98
C ARG A 304 26.12 14.20 -3.68
N ASP A 305 26.64 13.77 -4.84
CA ASP A 305 26.22 12.52 -5.48
C ASP A 305 26.55 11.35 -4.55
N PHE A 306 25.51 10.76 -3.96
CA PHE A 306 25.66 9.58 -3.10
C PHE A 306 25.56 8.29 -3.95
N PRO A 307 26.54 7.37 -3.87
CA PRO A 307 26.53 6.12 -4.62
C PRO A 307 25.27 5.28 -4.35
N ARG A 308 24.76 4.61 -5.39
CA ARG A 308 23.49 3.83 -5.41
C ARG A 308 23.32 2.84 -4.24
N ASP A 309 24.40 2.26 -3.73
CA ASP A 309 24.38 1.25 -2.64
C ASP A 309 24.54 1.85 -1.23
N SER A 310 24.95 3.11 -1.09
CA SER A 310 25.06 3.82 0.20
C SER A 310 23.73 4.38 0.72
N ASN A 311 22.71 4.35 -0.13
CA ASN A 311 21.39 4.96 0.05
C ASN A 311 20.65 4.40 1.28
N ARG A 312 20.80 3.09 1.56
CA ARG A 312 20.12 2.43 2.68
C ARG A 312 20.77 2.79 4.01
N ASP A 313 22.10 2.75 4.09
CA ASP A 313 22.82 3.00 5.34
C ASP A 313 22.77 4.49 5.69
N PHE A 314 22.89 5.38 4.68
CA PHE A 314 22.65 6.80 4.87
C PHE A 314 21.22 7.07 5.36
N ARG A 315 20.21 6.44 4.74
CA ARG A 315 18.79 6.56 5.15
C ARG A 315 18.57 6.08 6.57
N GLN A 316 19.10 4.90 6.91
CA GLN A 316 19.06 4.37 8.28
C GLN A 316 19.75 5.29 9.28
N GLU A 317 20.90 5.84 8.91
CA GLU A 317 21.64 6.76 9.75
C GLU A 317 20.91 8.09 9.93
N MET A 318 20.25 8.59 8.89
CA MET A 318 19.38 9.77 9.00
C MET A 318 18.22 9.51 9.95
N LEU A 319 17.54 8.37 9.81
CA LEU A 319 16.47 7.95 10.72
C LEU A 319 16.98 7.81 12.16
N ARG A 320 18.22 7.34 12.37
CA ARG A 320 18.87 7.13 13.69
C ARG A 320 19.52 8.38 14.29
N LYS A 321 19.92 9.38 13.50
CA LYS A 321 20.59 10.60 13.97
C LYS A 321 19.65 11.80 14.12
N THR A 322 18.42 11.72 13.61
CA THR A 322 17.43 12.78 13.86
C THR A 322 17.30 13.02 15.38
N PRO A 323 17.07 14.28 15.83
CA PRO A 323 16.89 14.57 17.26
C PRO A 323 15.83 13.68 17.91
N PHE A 324 14.88 13.21 17.10
CA PHE A 324 13.87 12.25 17.49
C PHE A 324 14.40 10.84 17.78
N ALA A 325 15.43 10.32 17.10
CA ALA A 325 16.01 9.04 17.49
C ALA A 325 16.77 9.12 18.82
N LYS A 326 17.36 10.28 19.13
CA LYS A 326 17.88 10.56 20.48
C LYS A 326 16.74 10.66 21.51
N LEU A 327 15.60 11.26 21.15
CA LEU A 327 14.38 11.29 21.97
C LEU A 327 13.78 9.88 22.15
N SER A 328 13.72 9.06 21.11
CA SER A 328 13.24 7.68 21.10
C SER A 328 14.10 6.80 22.01
N GLN A 329 15.42 6.98 21.96
CA GLN A 329 16.37 6.32 22.84
C GLN A 329 16.20 6.78 24.30
N ALA A 330 15.97 8.07 24.54
CA ALA A 330 15.67 8.62 25.86
C ALA A 330 14.30 8.18 26.42
N MET A 331 13.31 7.96 25.55
CA MET A 331 11.94 7.53 25.89
C MET A 331 11.79 6.00 25.97
N GLY A 332 12.86 5.22 25.79
CA GLY A 332 12.83 3.75 25.89
C GLY A 332 12.14 3.03 24.74
N TRP A 333 11.88 3.71 23.62
CA TRP A 333 11.34 3.09 22.41
C TRP A 333 12.47 2.35 21.67
N LYS A 334 12.74 1.11 22.09
CA LYS A 334 13.68 0.22 21.42
C LYS A 334 13.03 -0.39 20.18
N ASP A 335 13.61 -0.12 19.01
CA ASP A 335 13.35 -0.92 17.82
C ASP A 335 13.88 -2.35 18.10
N PRO A 336 13.11 -3.43 17.83
CA PRO A 336 13.63 -4.78 17.95
C PRO A 336 14.81 -4.93 16.99
N PRO A 337 15.88 -5.64 17.39
CA PRO A 337 17.03 -5.85 16.52
C PRO A 337 16.57 -6.55 15.24
N PRO A 338 17.15 -6.20 14.07
CA PRO A 338 16.90 -6.94 12.85
C PRO A 338 17.27 -8.40 13.09
N GLU A 339 16.39 -9.33 12.70
CA GLU A 339 16.70 -10.76 12.69
C GLU A 339 17.93 -10.94 11.81
N THR A 340 19.07 -11.19 12.45
CA THR A 340 20.31 -11.53 11.76
C THR A 340 20.16 -12.98 11.32
N ASP A 341 20.24 -13.22 10.01
CA ASP A 341 20.44 -14.56 9.46
C ASP A 341 21.69 -15.13 10.16
N LYS A 342 21.52 -16.11 11.07
CA LYS A 342 22.63 -16.87 11.64
C LYS A 342 23.30 -17.63 10.49
N LYS A 343 24.34 -17.03 9.90
CA LYS A 343 25.24 -17.71 8.99
C LYS A 343 26.18 -18.61 9.80
N GLY A 344 25.95 -19.91 9.69
CA GLY A 344 26.98 -20.94 9.71
C GLY A 344 27.69 -21.18 11.05
N GLU A 345 27.03 -21.92 11.95
CA GLU A 345 27.76 -22.82 12.85
C GLU A 345 27.82 -24.19 12.19
N LYS A 346 29.03 -24.65 11.85
CA LYS A 346 29.30 -26.05 11.48
C LYS A 346 29.00 -26.94 12.70
N PRO A 347 28.40 -28.12 12.52
CA PRO A 347 28.19 -29.05 13.62
C PRO A 347 29.53 -29.64 14.06
N THR A 348 29.87 -29.49 15.33
CA THR A 348 30.95 -30.24 15.97
C THR A 348 30.46 -31.65 16.36
N PRO A 349 31.36 -32.66 16.39
CA PRO A 349 30.96 -34.06 16.51
C PRO A 349 30.55 -34.39 17.94
N ILE A 350 29.61 -35.33 18.06
CA ILE A 350 29.21 -35.99 19.30
C ILE A 350 30.45 -36.68 19.89
N SER A 351 30.84 -36.26 21.09
CA SER A 351 31.84 -36.90 21.93
C SER A 351 31.18 -37.40 23.21
N GLU A 352 31.65 -38.56 23.63
CA GLU A 352 31.11 -39.51 24.58
C GLU A 352 30.90 -38.99 26.02
N ASN A 353 30.02 -39.69 26.73
CA ASN A 353 29.72 -39.55 28.16
C ASN A 353 30.98 -39.50 29.06
N PRO A 354 30.90 -38.80 30.20
CA PRO A 354 31.54 -39.25 31.42
C PRO A 354 30.51 -39.72 32.46
N LYS A 355 30.79 -40.89 33.04
CA LYS A 355 30.14 -41.49 34.22
C LYS A 355 30.29 -40.61 35.48
N PRO A 356 29.42 -40.82 36.50
CA PRO A 356 29.30 -39.94 37.66
C PRO A 356 30.23 -40.37 38.83
N SER A 357 30.49 -39.42 39.72
CA SER A 357 31.13 -39.66 41.03
C SER A 357 30.53 -38.72 42.10
N PRO A 358 30.58 -39.09 43.40
CA PRO A 358 29.39 -39.12 44.26
C PRO A 358 29.43 -38.15 45.46
N GLY A 359 28.26 -37.95 46.07
CA GLY A 359 28.16 -37.68 47.50
C GLY A 359 27.58 -36.31 47.88
N ALA A 360 26.33 -36.31 48.32
CA ALA A 360 25.93 -35.80 49.64
C ALA A 360 24.42 -36.02 49.82
N GLU A 361 24.10 -37.01 50.63
CA GLU A 361 22.77 -37.21 51.20
C GLU A 361 22.32 -35.98 51.99
N LYS A 362 21.06 -35.59 51.83
CA LYS A 362 20.20 -35.13 52.93
C LYS A 362 18.72 -35.23 52.52
N ARG A 363 18.18 -36.41 52.80
CA ARG A 363 16.86 -36.68 53.43
C ARG A 363 15.94 -35.46 53.59
N TRP A 364 14.74 -35.53 53.01
CA TRP A 364 13.46 -35.36 53.72
C TRP A 364 12.32 -36.02 52.92
N LYS A 365 11.46 -36.70 53.68
CA LYS A 365 10.25 -37.46 53.30
C LYS A 365 9.25 -36.52 52.59
N GLY A 366 8.46 -36.88 51.58
CA GLY A 366 7.66 -38.08 51.39
C GLY A 366 6.18 -37.70 51.50
N SER A 367 5.43 -37.69 50.38
CA SER A 367 4.02 -38.07 50.34
C SER A 367 3.55 -38.30 48.90
N ALA A 368 2.99 -39.48 48.67
CA ALA A 368 2.13 -39.90 47.56
C ALA A 368 0.79 -39.11 47.59
N ALA A 369 -0.19 -39.20 46.69
CA ALA A 369 -0.49 -40.03 45.53
C ALA A 369 -1.68 -39.41 44.76
N SER A 370 -2.09 -40.07 43.66
CA SER A 370 -3.38 -40.03 42.95
C SER A 370 -3.39 -39.21 41.65
N THR A 371 -3.04 -39.78 40.49
CA THR A 371 -3.91 -40.57 39.56
C THR A 371 -5.26 -39.94 39.24
N ASN A 372 -5.45 -39.55 37.97
CA ASN A 372 -6.46 -40.18 37.13
C ASN A 372 -6.06 -40.09 35.64
N LYS A 373 -6.13 -41.27 35.03
CA LYS A 373 -5.85 -41.65 33.65
C LYS A 373 -7.20 -41.68 32.94
N VAL A 374 -7.31 -41.13 31.73
CA VAL A 374 -8.35 -41.54 30.77
C VAL A 374 -7.64 -41.83 29.45
N GLU A 375 -7.57 -43.12 29.14
CA GLU A 375 -7.20 -43.70 27.85
C GLU A 375 -8.39 -43.60 26.88
N ALA A 376 -8.10 -43.33 25.60
CA ALA A 376 -8.90 -43.82 24.48
C ALA A 376 -7.99 -43.99 23.24
N THR A 377 -7.51 -45.22 23.11
CA THR A 377 -7.45 -46.06 21.89
C THR A 377 -7.01 -45.43 20.56
N LEU A 378 -5.79 -45.80 20.13
CA LEU A 378 -5.34 -45.77 18.74
C LEU A 378 -5.79 -47.06 18.05
N GLU A 379 -6.60 -46.97 17.01
CA GLU A 379 -6.76 -48.04 16.02
C GLU A 379 -5.82 -47.80 14.84
N THR A 380 -4.98 -48.79 14.59
CA THR A 380 -4.11 -48.93 13.43
C THR A 380 -4.90 -49.41 12.22
N PHE A 381 -4.86 -48.65 11.12
CA PHE A 381 -5.12 -49.19 9.78
C PHE A 381 -3.85 -49.06 8.95
N SER A 382 -3.29 -50.21 8.61
CA SER A 382 -2.33 -50.39 7.53
C SER A 382 -3.10 -50.45 6.23
N ASP A 383 -2.73 -49.65 5.23
CA ASP A 383 -2.87 -50.07 3.85
C ASP A 383 -1.87 -49.38 2.93
N THR A 384 -1.32 -50.25 2.08
CA THR A 384 -0.24 -50.10 1.13
C THR A 384 -0.77 -49.45 -0.15
N VAL A 385 -0.20 -48.33 -0.62
CA VAL A 385 -0.31 -47.92 -2.03
C VAL A 385 1.00 -47.31 -2.53
N ALA A 386 1.47 -47.85 -3.65
CA ALA A 386 2.72 -47.60 -4.32
C ALA A 386 2.90 -46.18 -4.88
N SER A 387 4.15 -45.72 -4.91
CA SER A 387 4.61 -44.52 -5.60
C SER A 387 4.64 -44.70 -7.12
N PRO A 388 4.35 -43.66 -7.92
CA PRO A 388 4.87 -43.55 -9.28
C PRO A 388 6.13 -42.69 -9.33
N GLU A 389 7.14 -43.23 -9.99
CA GLU A 389 8.43 -42.63 -10.31
C GLU A 389 8.29 -41.38 -11.20
N VAL A 390 9.10 -40.35 -10.92
CA VAL A 390 9.27 -39.17 -11.78
C VAL A 390 10.53 -39.37 -12.63
N PRO A 391 10.45 -39.37 -13.97
CA PRO A 391 11.64 -39.47 -14.81
C PRO A 391 12.42 -38.16 -14.83
N LYS A 392 13.70 -38.22 -14.44
CA LYS A 392 14.70 -37.18 -14.64
C LYS A 392 14.95 -37.00 -16.13
N ARG A 393 14.66 -35.82 -16.68
CA ARG A 393 15.10 -35.45 -18.05
C ARG A 393 16.32 -34.53 -17.97
N VAL A 394 17.40 -35.04 -18.55
CA VAL A 394 18.71 -34.43 -18.77
C VAL A 394 18.57 -33.19 -19.65
N LEU A 395 19.04 -32.04 -19.18
CA LEU A 395 19.29 -30.87 -20.04
C LEU A 395 20.74 -30.92 -20.49
N LYS A 396 20.95 -31.17 -21.79
CA LYS A 396 22.22 -30.99 -22.48
C LYS A 396 22.38 -29.51 -22.85
N GLU A 397 23.57 -28.98 -22.58
CA GLU A 397 24.11 -27.77 -23.16
C GLU A 397 24.23 -27.89 -24.68
N SER A 398 23.94 -26.79 -25.38
CA SER A 398 24.51 -26.52 -26.71
C SER A 398 24.70 -25.02 -26.88
N GLU A 399 25.88 -24.69 -27.37
CA GLU A 399 26.54 -23.40 -27.38
C GLU A 399 26.00 -22.40 -28.42
N LYS A 400 26.31 -21.12 -28.13
CA LYS A 400 26.73 -20.02 -29.00
C LYS A 400 26.34 -20.10 -30.48
N GLU A 401 25.60 -19.07 -30.92
CA GLU A 401 25.82 -18.50 -32.24
C GLU A 401 25.88 -16.97 -32.17
N THR A 402 26.92 -16.47 -32.83
CA THR A 402 27.40 -15.09 -32.88
C THR A 402 26.68 -14.37 -34.02
N VAL A 403 26.13 -13.18 -33.79
CA VAL A 403 25.68 -12.30 -34.89
C VAL A 403 26.40 -10.96 -34.77
N GLN A 404 27.30 -10.73 -35.73
CA GLN A 404 27.93 -9.45 -36.03
C GLN A 404 27.08 -8.64 -37.04
N PRO A 405 27.30 -7.32 -37.18
CA PRO A 405 26.33 -6.38 -37.71
C PRO A 405 26.40 -6.23 -39.24
N VAL A 406 25.26 -6.00 -39.89
CA VAL A 406 25.21 -5.60 -41.30
C VAL A 406 24.85 -4.12 -41.41
N ARG A 407 25.67 -3.37 -42.14
CA ARG A 407 25.51 -1.96 -42.50
C ARG A 407 24.57 -1.79 -43.70
N GLY A 408 23.76 -0.73 -43.63
CA GLY A 408 23.50 0.21 -44.72
C GLY A 408 22.33 -0.09 -45.65
N PHE A 409 21.31 0.79 -45.64
CA PHE A 409 20.95 1.63 -46.80
C PHE A 409 20.09 2.82 -46.33
N SER A 410 20.49 4.00 -46.79
CA SER A 410 19.91 5.33 -46.57
C SER A 410 19.04 5.75 -47.75
N SER A 411 17.97 6.54 -47.52
CA SER A 411 17.43 7.69 -48.31
C SER A 411 15.98 8.03 -47.84
N PRO A 412 15.36 9.18 -48.18
CA PRO A 412 15.40 10.45 -47.43
C PRO A 412 13.97 11.01 -47.12
N PRO A 413 13.80 12.21 -46.51
CA PRO A 413 12.51 12.68 -46.00
C PRO A 413 11.68 13.45 -47.05
N SER A 414 10.36 13.30 -46.98
CA SER A 414 9.40 14.04 -47.81
C SER A 414 9.22 15.48 -47.32
N SER A 415 9.48 16.42 -48.23
CA SER A 415 9.41 17.86 -48.06
C SER A 415 7.99 18.43 -48.16
N SER A 416 7.82 19.51 -47.41
CA SER A 416 6.81 20.57 -47.46
C SER A 416 6.45 21.08 -48.87
N GLY A 417 5.15 21.28 -49.11
CA GLY A 417 4.63 22.14 -50.18
C GLY A 417 3.91 23.35 -49.58
N HIS A 418 4.52 24.53 -49.71
CA HIS A 418 3.86 25.82 -49.55
C HIS A 418 3.32 26.27 -50.91
N ALA A 419 2.06 26.72 -50.94
CA ALA A 419 1.55 27.64 -51.96
C ALA A 419 0.71 28.72 -51.26
N ALA A 420 1.02 29.97 -51.55
CA ALA A 420 0.28 31.19 -51.24
C ALA A 420 0.08 31.95 -52.58
N PRO A 421 -0.52 33.15 -52.59
CA PRO A 421 -1.88 33.53 -52.21
C PRO A 421 -2.64 34.14 -53.41
N SER A 422 -3.96 34.37 -53.30
CA SER A 422 -4.67 35.31 -54.20
C SER A 422 -5.35 36.40 -53.39
N SER A 423 -4.98 37.63 -53.72
CA SER A 423 -5.46 38.90 -53.19
C SER A 423 -6.70 39.43 -53.91
N ALA A 424 -7.52 40.14 -53.12
CA ALA A 424 -8.28 41.36 -53.45
C ALA A 424 -9.50 41.28 -54.38
N LEU A 425 -10.65 41.71 -53.85
CA LEU A 425 -11.31 42.99 -54.20
C LEU A 425 -12.33 43.39 -53.11
N ARG A 426 -12.21 44.65 -52.67
CA ARG A 426 -13.10 45.45 -51.79
C ARG A 426 -14.27 46.06 -52.63
N PRO A 427 -15.05 47.03 -52.11
CA PRO A 427 -15.89 47.07 -50.90
C PRO A 427 -17.34 47.51 -51.25
N ASP A 428 -18.23 47.57 -50.27
CA ASP A 428 -19.26 48.62 -50.31
C ASP A 428 -19.49 49.24 -48.94
N SER A 429 -19.78 50.53 -49.00
CA SER A 429 -19.86 51.50 -47.92
C SER A 429 -21.31 51.75 -47.53
N THR A 430 -21.56 52.08 -46.27
CA THR A 430 -22.47 53.19 -45.89
C THR A 430 -22.41 53.46 -44.38
N ASN A 431 -22.03 54.70 -44.06
CA ASN A 431 -22.55 55.59 -43.00
C ASN A 431 -23.80 55.09 -42.22
N ARG A 432 -24.03 55.40 -40.94
CA ARG A 432 -24.02 56.76 -40.35
C ARG A 432 -24.31 56.71 -38.82
N THR A 433 -23.66 57.60 -38.07
CA THR A 433 -24.15 58.38 -36.90
C THR A 433 -24.75 57.71 -35.65
N GLY A 434 -24.27 58.16 -34.48
CA GLY A 434 -25.17 58.57 -33.38
C GLY A 434 -24.66 58.29 -31.97
N ALA A 435 -24.07 59.31 -31.34
CA ALA A 435 -23.78 59.37 -29.91
C ALA A 435 -25.04 59.49 -29.04
N ARG A 436 -24.98 59.01 -27.78
CA ARG A 436 -25.48 59.62 -26.52
C ARG A 436 -25.48 58.55 -25.39
N THR A 437 -24.55 58.66 -24.43
CA THR A 437 -24.71 59.21 -23.06
C THR A 437 -25.53 58.36 -22.09
N ALA A 438 -24.86 57.96 -21.01
CA ALA A 438 -25.28 57.85 -19.60
C ALA A 438 -26.72 57.39 -19.29
N ASP A 439 -26.83 56.24 -18.61
CA ASP A 439 -27.04 56.16 -17.16
C ASP A 439 -26.44 54.86 -16.61
#